data_AF-A0A1S0TRY5-F1
#
_entry.id   AF-A0A1S0TRY5-F1
#
_cell.length_a   1.000
_cell.length_b   1.000
_cell.length_c   1.000
_cell.angle_alpha   90.00
_cell.angle_beta   90.00
_cell.angle_gamma   90.00
#
_symmetry.space_group_name_H-M   'P 1'
#
loop_
_entity.id
_entity.type
_entity.pdbx_description
1 polymer ?
#
loop_
_entity_poly.entity_id
_entity_poly.type
_entity_poly.pdbx_seq_one_letter_code
_entity_poly.pdbx_strand_id
1 'polypeptide(L)' 'MKFVLQPNYPKKLPTALNFKPMGAFLWLEGSQILINGNHFATYDENWNRVTLQNDVINYFDNFPTKPIRGKIT' A
#
# COMPACT_ATOMS: atom_id res chain seq x y z
N MET A 1 -22.18 -9.51 11.79
CA MET A 1 -21.55 -8.25 11.34
C MET A 1 -21.79 -8.12 9.84
N LYS A 2 -22.23 -6.96 9.36
CA LYS A 2 -22.41 -6.69 7.93
C LYS A 2 -21.32 -5.72 7.50
N PHE A 3 -20.45 -6.14 6.59
CA PHE A 3 -19.49 -5.24 5.96
C PHE A 3 -20.25 -4.36 4.98
N VAL A 4 -20.20 -3.05 5.21
CA VAL A 4 -20.82 -2.04 4.33
C VAL A 4 -19.74 -1.15 3.77
N LEU A 5 -19.87 -0.79 2.49
CA LEU A 5 -18.96 0.17 1.87
C LEU A 5 -19.14 1.53 2.56
N GLN A 6 -18.04 2.15 2.98
CA GLN A 6 -18.11 3.48 3.56
C GLN A 6 -18.54 4.51 2.50
N PRO A 7 -19.29 5.56 2.89
CA PRO A 7 -19.61 6.67 2.01
C PRO A 7 -18.34 7.24 1.34
N ASN A 8 -18.46 7.68 0.09
CA ASN A 8 -17.36 8.24 -0.73
C ASN A 8 -16.27 7.24 -1.17
N TYR A 9 -16.50 5.93 -1.02
CA TYR A 9 -15.68 4.89 -1.65
C TYR A 9 -16.43 4.23 -2.84
N PRO A 10 -15.70 3.72 -3.86
CA PRO A 10 -14.24 3.69 -3.98
C PRO A 10 -13.64 5.06 -4.35
N LYS A 11 -12.43 5.32 -3.87
CA LYS A 11 -11.60 6.46 -4.29
C LYS A 11 -10.59 6.01 -5.34
N LYS A 12 -10.34 6.85 -6.34
CA LYS A 12 -9.23 6.62 -7.28
C LYS A 12 -7.92 6.93 -6.56
N LEU A 13 -6.94 6.03 -6.69
CA LEU A 13 -5.59 6.27 -6.18
C LEU A 13 -4.99 7.54 -6.79
N PRO A 14 -4.18 8.29 -6.01
CA PRO A 14 -3.57 9.53 -6.48
C PRO A 14 -2.64 9.29 -7.65
N THR A 15 -2.62 10.21 -8.62
CA THR A 15 -1.74 10.14 -9.80
C THR A 15 -0.25 10.22 -9.47
N ALA A 16 0.09 10.72 -8.27
CA ALA A 16 1.46 10.75 -7.76
C ALA A 16 2.01 9.34 -7.47
N LEU A 17 1.15 8.33 -7.29
CA LEU A 17 1.56 6.94 -7.14
C LEU A 17 2.08 6.41 -8.48
N ASN A 18 3.38 6.15 -8.58
CA ASN A 18 4.05 5.85 -9.84
C ASN A 18 4.05 4.35 -10.23
N PHE A 19 3.43 3.49 -9.41
CA PHE A 19 3.26 2.07 -9.69
C PHE A 19 1.82 1.62 -9.40
N LYS A 20 1.39 0.50 -10.00
CA LYS A 20 0.11 -0.12 -9.70
C LYS A 20 0.26 -1.06 -8.49
N PRO A 21 -0.36 -0.82 -7.33
CA PRO A 21 -0.21 -1.71 -6.17
C PRO A 21 -0.71 -3.12 -6.45
N MET A 22 -0.01 -4.11 -5.93
CA MET A 22 -0.39 -5.53 -5.95
C MET A 22 -0.59 -6.11 -4.55
N GLY A 23 -0.23 -5.36 -3.51
CA GLY A 23 -0.50 -5.68 -2.12
C GLY A 23 -0.60 -4.41 -1.27
N ALA A 24 -1.12 -4.58 -0.05
CA ALA A 24 -1.14 -3.54 0.96
C ALA A 24 -1.07 -4.17 2.36
N PHE A 25 -0.48 -3.46 3.32
CA PHE A 25 -0.43 -3.85 4.73
C PHE A 25 -0.29 -2.63 5.64
N LEU A 26 -0.62 -2.80 6.92
CA LEU A 26 -0.29 -1.83 7.97
C LEU A 26 1.11 -2.12 8.50
N TRP A 27 1.96 -1.11 8.53
CA TRP A 27 3.27 -1.17 9.16
C TRP A 27 3.21 -0.63 10.60
N LEU A 28 4.38 -0.61 11.26
CA LEU A 28 4.54 -0.07 12.59
C LEU A 28 3.82 1.28 12.73
N GLU A 29 3.17 1.47 13.87
CA GLU A 29 2.42 2.68 14.22
C GLU A 29 1.20 2.98 13.33
N GLY A 30 0.77 2.02 12.49
CA GLY A 30 -0.44 2.15 11.66
C GLY A 30 -0.21 2.81 10.30
N SER A 31 1.05 3.00 9.89
CA SER A 31 1.37 3.48 8.54
C SER A 31 0.81 2.53 7.48
N GLN A 32 0.07 3.05 6.50
CA GLN A 32 -0.51 2.23 5.44
C GLN A 32 0.46 2.11 4.28
N ILE A 33 0.86 0.89 3.94
CA ILE A 33 1.82 0.61 2.88
C ILE A 33 1.11 0.02 1.69
N LEU A 34 1.34 0.60 0.51
CA LEU A 34 1.02 0.02 -0.79
C LEU A 34 2.31 -0.55 -1.39
N ILE A 35 2.26 -1.73 -1.98
CA ILE A 35 3.46 -2.40 -2.51
C ILE A 35 3.23 -3.05 -3.87
N ASN A 36 4.26 -3.02 -4.72
CA ASN A 36 4.37 -3.88 -5.88
C ASN A 36 5.84 -4.22 -6.17
N GLY A 37 6.20 -5.50 -6.07
CA GLY A 37 7.57 -5.95 -6.33
C GLY A 37 8.57 -5.26 -5.40
N ASN A 38 9.53 -4.54 -5.99
CA ASN A 38 10.55 -3.79 -5.24
C ASN A 38 10.10 -2.37 -4.87
N HIS A 39 8.91 -1.92 -5.24
CA HIS A 39 8.46 -0.55 -4.94
C HIS A 39 7.41 -0.54 -3.83
N PHE A 40 7.51 0.42 -2.93
CA PHE A 40 6.47 0.69 -1.93
C PHE A 40 6.14 2.19 -1.86
N ALA A 41 4.97 2.46 -1.29
CA ALA A 41 4.51 3.80 -0.98
C ALA A 41 3.83 3.80 0.39
N THR A 42 4.06 4.83 1.21
CA THR A 42 3.20 5.14 2.35
C THR A 42 2.00 5.96 1.86
N TYR A 43 0.81 5.57 2.29
CA TYR A 43 -0.46 6.15 1.83
C TYR A 43 -1.27 6.69 3.02
N ASP A 44 -1.86 7.86 2.84
CA ASP A 44 -2.83 8.45 3.76
C ASP A 44 -4.22 8.39 3.12
N GLU A 45 -5.13 7.59 3.68
CA GLU A 45 -6.49 7.42 3.16
C GLU A 45 -7.43 8.59 3.43
N ASN A 46 -7.16 9.38 4.49
CA ASN A 46 -7.95 10.53 4.87
C ASN A 46 -7.77 11.65 3.84
N TRP A 47 -6.53 11.81 3.36
CA TRP A 47 -6.17 12.81 2.34
C TRP A 47 -6.06 12.25 0.92
N ASN A 48 -6.18 10.93 0.73
CA ASN A 48 -5.98 10.25 -0.55
C ASN A 48 -4.63 10.63 -1.19
N ARG A 49 -3.55 10.54 -0.40
CA ARG A 49 -2.23 11.06 -0.78
C ARG A 49 -1.11 10.07 -0.47
N VAL A 50 -0.11 10.04 -1.34
CA VAL A 50 1.16 9.36 -1.09
C VAL A 50 2.10 10.29 -0.36
N THR A 51 2.68 9.83 0.74
CA THR A 51 3.59 10.63 1.59
C THR A 51 5.07 10.29 1.37
N LEU A 52 5.38 9.05 1.00
CA LEU A 52 6.72 8.56 0.63
C LEU A 52 6.57 7.50 -0.45
N GLN A 53 7.53 7.44 -1.39
CA GLN A 53 7.71 6.34 -2.33
C GLN A 53 9.18 5.98 -2.37
N ASN A 54 9.49 4.69 -2.30
CA ASN A 54 10.87 4.24 -2.40
C ASN A 54 10.94 2.76 -2.81
N ASP A 55 12.15 2.28 -2.99
CA ASP A 55 12.41 0.86 -3.11
C ASP A 55 12.43 0.19 -1.74
N VAL A 56 11.84 -1.00 -1.71
CA VAL A 56 11.65 -1.82 -0.51
C VAL A 56 12.99 -2.15 0.13
N ILE A 57 14.02 -2.45 -0.67
CA ILE A 57 15.38 -2.75 -0.20
C ILE A 57 16.03 -1.62 0.61
N ASN A 58 15.55 -0.39 0.50
CA ASN A 58 16.11 0.75 1.23
C ASN A 58 15.55 0.89 2.66
N TYR A 59 14.47 0.17 2.98
CA TYR A 59 13.72 0.33 4.25
C TYR A 59 13.38 -0.98 4.95
N PHE A 60 13.26 -2.07 4.20
CA PHE A 60 12.83 -3.36 4.72
C PHE A 60 13.95 -4.38 4.56
N ASP A 61 14.77 -4.51 5.59
CA ASP A 61 15.81 -5.54 5.63
C ASP A 61 15.19 -6.93 5.50
N ASN A 62 15.82 -7.79 4.70
CA ASN A 62 15.38 -9.16 4.44
C ASN A 62 13.98 -9.29 3.82
N PHE A 63 13.50 -8.25 3.14
CA PHE A 63 12.23 -8.36 2.44
C PHE A 63 12.31 -9.39 1.30
N PRO A 64 11.24 -10.18 1.06
CA PRO A 64 11.25 -11.19 0.01
C PRO A 64 11.59 -10.59 -1.37
N THR A 65 12.59 -11.18 -2.04
CA THR A 65 12.96 -10.82 -3.42
C THR A 65 11.93 -11.27 -4.45
N LYS A 66 11.07 -12.22 -4.08
CA LYS A 66 9.94 -12.65 -4.90
C LYS A 66 8.74 -11.71 -4.66
N PRO A 67 7.98 -11.37 -5.71
CA PRO A 67 6.81 -10.50 -5.57
C PRO A 67 5.83 -11.03 -4.53
N ILE A 68 5.48 -10.19 -3.55
CA ILE A 68 4.43 -10.50 -2.59
C ILE A 68 3.08 -10.37 -3.30
N ARG A 69 2.33 -11.46 -3.30
CA ARG A 69 0.93 -11.49 -3.75
C ARG A 69 0.08 -11.83 -2.53
N GLY A 70 -0.97 -11.05 -2.30
CA GLY A 70 -1.97 -11.40 -1.30
C GLY A 70 -2.57 -12.77 -1.63
N LYS A 71 -2.53 -13.70 -0.68
CA LYS A 71 -3.24 -14.98 -0.75
C LYS A 71 -4.46 -14.86 0.15
N ILE A 72 -5.64 -14.82 -0.44
CA ILE A 72 -6.89 -15.01 0.31
C ILE A 72 -7.07 -16.52 0.39
N THR A 73 -7.02 -17.07 1.60
CA THR A 73 -7.28 -18.49 1.88
C THR A 73 -8.64 -18.62 2.52
#